data_AF-A0A7C9FD43-F1
#
_entry.id   AF-A0A7C9FD43-F1
#
_cell.length_a   1.000
_cell.length_b   1.000
_cell.length_c   1.000
_cell.angle_alpha   90.00
_cell.angle_beta   90.00
_cell.angle_gamma   90.00
#
_symmetry.space_group_name_H-M   'P 1'
#
loop_
_entity.id
_entity.type
_entity.pdbx_description
1 polymer ?
#
loop_
_entity_poly.entity_id
_entity_poly.type
_entity_poly.pdbx_seq_one_letter_code
_entity_poly.pdbx_strand_id
1 'polypeptide(L)'
;CRGLVLGIVGRSASARSLATRSLSFKMNVLYFDLHQGQVRSSITFPAAARRMETLNDLLAASDVVSLHCALTDETVQIINAECLQHIKPGAYLVNTGSSQLLDDCAV
;
A
#
# COMPACT_ATOMS: atom_id res chain seq x y z
N CYS A 1 -7.03 -7.66 -14.67
CA CYS A 1 -6.82 -6.57 -13.70
C CYS A 1 -7.10 -5.16 -14.25
N ARG A 2 -7.35 -4.94 -15.55
CA ARG A 2 -7.73 -3.61 -16.07
C ARG A 2 -8.89 -3.02 -15.28
N GLY A 3 -8.77 -1.76 -14.85
CA GLY A 3 -9.77 -1.03 -14.05
C GLY A 3 -9.72 -1.27 -12.54
N LEU A 4 -9.02 -2.30 -12.07
CA LEU A 4 -8.84 -2.53 -10.63
C LEU A 4 -7.95 -1.45 -10.01
N VAL A 5 -8.16 -1.22 -8.72
CA VAL A 5 -7.39 -0.29 -7.90
C VAL A 5 -6.33 -1.05 -7.10
N LEU A 6 -5.07 -0.70 -7.34
CA LEU A 6 -3.93 -1.14 -6.54
C LEU A 6 -3.59 -0.08 -5.51
N GLY A 7 -3.70 -0.41 -4.23
CA GLY A 7 -3.19 0.37 -3.11
C GLY A 7 -1.81 -0.10 -2.69
N ILE A 8 -0.85 0.81 -2.63
CA ILE A 8 0.52 0.52 -2.21
C ILE A 8 0.80 1.20 -0.87
N VAL A 9 1.18 0.43 0.14
CA VAL A 9 1.55 0.96 1.46
C VAL A 9 3.07 1.05 1.55
N GLY A 10 3.58 2.27 1.71
CA GLY A 10 5.01 2.57 1.79
C GLY A 10 5.64 2.97 0.46
N ARG A 11 6.76 3.67 0.56
CA ARG A 11 7.50 4.22 -0.59
C ARG A 11 8.91 3.62 -0.68
N SER A 12 9.07 2.66 -1.59
CA SER A 12 10.34 1.97 -1.84
C SER A 12 10.56 1.74 -3.35
N ALA A 13 11.72 1.19 -3.72
CA ALA A 13 12.06 0.95 -5.13
C ALA A 13 11.14 -0.11 -5.75
N SER A 14 10.81 -1.16 -4.98
CA SER A 14 9.85 -2.18 -5.39
C SER A 14 8.45 -1.59 -5.53
N ALA A 15 8.03 -0.74 -4.59
CA ALA A 15 6.76 -0.02 -4.63
C ALA A 15 6.60 0.81 -5.92
N ARG A 16 7.61 1.64 -6.24
CA ARG A 16 7.63 2.43 -7.49
C ARG A 16 7.59 1.52 -8.72
N SER A 17 8.36 0.44 -8.71
CA SER A 17 8.43 -0.48 -9.84
C SER A 17 7.09 -1.20 -10.06
N LEU A 18 6.38 -1.56 -8.99
CA LEU A 18 5.05 -2.14 -9.02
C LEU A 18 4.03 -1.12 -9.57
N ALA A 19 4.07 0.12 -9.08
CA ALA A 19 3.21 1.20 -9.57
C ALA A 19 3.35 1.39 -11.09
N THR A 20 4.58 1.52 -11.59
CA THR A 20 4.85 1.70 -13.02
C THR A 20 4.28 0.56 -13.86
N ARG A 21 4.50 -0.69 -13.45
CA ARG A 21 3.99 -1.86 -14.19
C ARG A 21 2.47 -1.93 -14.16
N SER A 22 1.85 -1.62 -13.02
CA SER A 22 0.40 -1.69 -12.83
C SER A 22 -0.34 -0.65 -13.68
N LEU A 23 0.24 0.54 -13.85
CA LEU A 23 -0.27 1.55 -14.79
C LEU A 23 -0.26 1.03 -16.24
N SER A 24 0.78 0.30 -16.66
CA SER A 24 0.81 -0.33 -17.99
C SER A 24 -0.29 -1.38 -18.17
N PHE A 25 -0.73 -2.03 -17.09
CA PHE A 25 -1.88 -2.93 -17.08
C PHE A 25 -3.23 -2.22 -16.99
N LYS A 26 -3.24 -0.88 -17.07
CA LYS A 26 -4.45 -0.02 -16.98
C LYS A 26 -5.18 -0.21 -15.64
N MET A 27 -4.42 -0.41 -14.56
CA MET A 27 -4.92 -0.31 -13.18
C MET A 27 -4.86 1.14 -12.71
N ASN A 28 -5.72 1.47 -11.75
CA ASN A 28 -5.59 2.71 -10.98
C ASN A 28 -4.62 2.46 -9.83
N VAL A 29 -3.64 3.33 -9.63
CA VAL A 29 -2.63 3.17 -8.58
C VAL A 29 -2.82 4.24 -7.51
N LEU A 30 -3.04 3.79 -6.29
CA LEU A 30 -3.06 4.61 -5.08
C LEU A 30 -1.84 4.27 -4.23
N TYR A 31 -1.32 5.23 -3.48
CA TYR A 31 -0.27 4.94 -2.50
C TYR A 31 -0.41 5.77 -1.23
N PHE A 32 0.00 5.19 -0.12
CA PHE A 32 0.08 5.82 1.19
C PHE A 32 1.53 5.72 1.68
N ASP A 33 2.07 6.82 2.22
CA ASP A 33 3.41 6.87 2.79
C ASP A 33 3.32 7.49 4.18
N LEU A 34 3.83 6.77 5.19
CA LEU A 34 3.82 7.19 6.59
C LEU A 34 4.71 8.41 6.83
N HIS A 35 5.79 8.54 6.06
CA HIS A 35 6.78 9.59 6.26
C HIS A 35 6.54 10.72 5.26
N GLN A 36 5.57 11.60 5.58
CA GLN A 36 5.35 12.83 4.81
C GLN A 36 6.63 13.68 4.79
N GLY A 37 7.26 13.83 3.63
CA GLY A 37 8.31 14.83 3.43
C GLY A 37 9.66 14.60 4.11
N GLN A 38 9.84 13.53 4.90
CA GLN A 38 11.18 13.16 5.36
C GLN A 38 11.95 12.55 4.19
N VAL A 39 12.90 13.31 3.67
CA VAL A 39 13.82 13.00 2.58
C VAL A 39 14.74 11.83 2.96
N ARG A 40 14.20 10.61 3.09
CA ARG A 40 14.99 9.39 3.23
C ARG A 40 15.20 8.67 1.90
N SER A 41 14.41 9.03 0.89
CA SER A 41 14.34 8.32 -0.38
C SER A 41 14.00 9.30 -1.50
N SER A 42 14.85 9.39 -2.53
CA SER A 42 14.62 10.16 -3.77
C SER A 42 13.60 9.47 -4.71
N ILE A 43 12.85 8.50 -4.20
CA ILE A 43 11.91 7.70 -4.97
C ILE A 43 10.62 8.48 -5.16
N THR A 44 10.41 8.95 -6.39
CA THR A 44 9.15 9.54 -6.87
C THR A 44 8.29 8.46 -7.53
N PHE A 45 7.01 8.40 -7.16
CA PHE A 45 6.03 7.56 -7.86
C PHE A 45 5.68 8.15 -9.23
N PRO A 46 5.17 7.35 -10.19
CA PRO A 46 4.67 7.87 -11.45
C PRO A 46 3.59 8.94 -11.22
N ALA A 47 3.54 9.99 -12.05
CA ALA A 47 2.59 11.10 -11.88
C ALA A 47 1.11 10.67 -11.91
N ALA A 48 0.81 9.54 -12.55
CA ALA A 48 -0.54 8.96 -12.59
C ALA A 48 -0.92 8.19 -11.31
N ALA A 49 0.03 7.89 -10.43
CA ALA A 49 -0.27 7.30 -9.13
C ALA A 49 -0.74 8.39 -8.17
N ARG A 50 -1.87 8.17 -7.51
CA ARG A 50 -2.47 9.13 -6.60
C ARG A 50 -2.07 8.84 -5.16
N ARG A 51 -1.62 9.87 -4.44
CA ARG A 51 -1.37 9.77 -3.01
C ARG A 51 -2.68 9.80 -2.23
N MET A 52 -2.77 8.96 -1.20
CA MET A 52 -3.84 8.95 -0.20
C MET A 52 -3.31 9.56 1.10
N GLU A 53 -4.15 10.31 1.81
CA GLU A 53 -3.74 10.99 3.05
C GLU A 53 -3.77 10.07 4.27
N THR A 54 -4.65 9.07 4.26
CA THR A 54 -4.76 8.07 5.33
C THR A 54 -4.63 6.65 4.78
N LEU A 55 -4.20 5.73 5.65
CA LEU A 55 -4.18 4.30 5.34
C LEU A 55 -5.60 3.79 5.07
N ASN A 56 -6.57 4.17 5.91
CA ASN A 56 -7.94 3.69 5.81
C ASN A 56 -8.61 4.07 4.49
N ASP A 57 -8.37 5.29 3.98
CA ASP A 57 -8.87 5.70 2.66
C ASP A 57 -8.27 4.86 1.53
N LEU A 58 -6.99 4.50 1.66
CA LEU A 58 -6.33 3.62 0.71
C LEU A 58 -6.94 2.21 0.75
N LEU A 59 -7.12 1.64 1.94
CA LEU A 59 -7.69 0.30 2.12
C LEU A 59 -9.12 0.22 1.55
N ALA A 60 -9.95 1.22 1.84
CA ALA A 60 -11.33 1.29 1.37
C ALA A 60 -11.46 1.46 -0.15
N ALA A 61 -10.46 2.08 -0.79
CA ALA A 61 -10.47 2.31 -2.23
C ALA A 61 -9.83 1.16 -3.04
N SER A 62 -9.06 0.27 -2.42
CA SER A 62 -8.22 -0.71 -3.11
C SER A 62 -8.89 -2.07 -3.31
N ASP A 63 -8.69 -2.67 -4.49
CA ASP A 63 -9.07 -4.06 -4.78
C ASP A 63 -7.88 -5.01 -4.54
N VAL A 64 -6.66 -4.47 -4.59
CA VAL A 64 -5.43 -5.14 -4.21
C VAL A 64 -4.62 -4.19 -3.34
N VAL A 65 -4.20 -4.61 -2.16
CA VAL A 65 -3.33 -3.88 -1.24
C VAL A 65 -1.98 -4.58 -1.21
N SER A 66 -0.89 -3.84 -1.44
CA SER A 66 0.47 -4.38 -1.42
C SER A 66 1.35 -3.63 -0.43
N LEU A 67 1.93 -4.34 0.53
CA LEU A 67 2.80 -3.78 1.56
C LEU A 67 4.25 -3.72 1.07
N HIS A 68 4.82 -2.52 1.09
CA HIS A 68 6.17 -2.16 0.65
C HIS A 68 6.87 -1.17 1.60
N CYS A 69 6.50 -1.18 2.89
CA CYS A 69 7.15 -0.42 3.95
C CYS A 69 8.19 -1.26 4.71
N ALA A 70 9.16 -0.58 5.32
CA ALA A 70 10.08 -1.21 6.26
C ALA A 70 9.38 -1.42 7.61
N LEU A 71 9.78 -2.46 8.35
CA LEU A 71 9.32 -2.66 9.72
C LEU A 71 10.00 -1.64 10.66
N THR A 72 9.18 -0.94 11.41
CA THR A 72 9.50 0.08 12.41
C THR A 72 8.47 0.00 13.52
N ASP A 73 8.69 0.68 14.63
CA ASP A 73 7.70 0.75 15.73
C ASP A 73 6.35 1.35 15.30
N GLU A 74 6.33 2.17 14.24
CA GLU A 74 5.10 2.77 13.68
C GLU A 74 4.37 1.84 12.70
N THR A 75 5.04 0.78 12.22
CA THR A 75 4.53 -0.09 11.15
C THR A 75 4.34 -1.53 11.58
N VAL A 76 4.79 -1.88 12.79
CA VAL A 76 4.44 -3.15 13.43
C VAL A 76 2.92 -3.25 13.53
N GLN A 77 2.36 -4.34 13.03
CA GLN A 77 0.92 -4.57 12.93
C GLN A 77 0.14 -3.41 12.30
N ILE A 78 0.75 -2.72 11.31
CA ILE A 78 0.07 -1.65 10.57
C ILE A 78 -1.23 -2.13 9.91
N ILE A 79 -1.29 -3.40 9.53
CA ILE A 79 -2.55 -4.06 9.17
C ILE A 79 -3.00 -4.90 10.37
N ASN A 80 -3.83 -4.29 11.21
CA ASN A 80 -4.46 -4.90 12.37
C ASN A 80 -5.97 -5.15 12.13
N ALA A 81 -6.65 -5.72 13.13
CA ALA A 81 -8.08 -6.00 13.08
C ALA A 81 -8.96 -4.79 12.70
N GLU A 82 -8.60 -3.58 13.14
CA GLU A 82 -9.33 -2.34 12.79
C GLU A 82 -9.13 -1.99 11.30
N CYS A 83 -7.88 -2.03 10.83
CA CYS A 83 -7.56 -1.76 9.42
C CYS A 83 -8.26 -2.74 8.47
N LEU A 84 -8.36 -4.01 8.84
CA LEU A 84 -9.04 -5.02 8.04
C LEU A 84 -10.53 -4.70 7.81
N GLN A 85 -11.18 -3.97 8.73
CA GLN A 85 -12.59 -3.54 8.55
C GLN A 85 -12.75 -2.53 7.41
N HIS A 86 -11.67 -1.83 7.04
CA HIS A 86 -11.67 -0.89 5.91
C HIS A 86 -11.36 -1.57 4.58
N ILE A 87 -10.89 -2.82 4.57
CA ILE A 87 -10.58 -3.53 3.32
C ILE A 87 -11.88 -3.93 2.62
N LYS A 88 -11.95 -3.73 1.30
CA LYS A 88 -13.10 -4.17 0.52
C LYS A 88 -13.28 -5.70 0.60
N PRO A 89 -14.51 -6.20 0.73
CA PRO A 89 -14.78 -7.63 0.60
C PRO A 89 -14.24 -8.18 -0.73
N GLY A 90 -13.45 -9.26 -0.66
CA GLY A 90 -12.84 -9.89 -1.82
C GLY A 90 -11.58 -9.19 -2.36
N ALA A 91 -11.08 -8.14 -1.69
CA ALA A 91 -9.78 -7.57 -2.02
C ALA A 91 -8.64 -8.52 -1.64
N TYR A 92 -7.52 -8.39 -2.36
CA TYR A 92 -6.31 -9.16 -2.10
C TYR A 92 -5.33 -8.34 -1.27
N LEU A 93 -4.85 -8.89 -0.17
CA LEU A 93 -3.76 -8.33 0.62
C LEU A 93 -2.46 -9.09 0.34
N VAL A 94 -1.42 -8.36 -0.06
CA VAL A 94 -0.11 -8.93 -0.42
C VAL A 94 0.95 -8.31 0.47
N ASN A 95 1.61 -9.13 1.28
CA ASN A 95 2.76 -8.71 2.06
C ASN A 95 4.05 -9.23 1.41
N THR A 96 4.91 -8.30 0.98
CA THR A 96 6.25 -8.62 0.44
C THR A 96 7.38 -8.19 1.37
N GLY A 97 7.04 -7.71 2.57
CA GLY A 97 7.96 -7.24 3.61
C GLY A 97 8.07 -8.22 4.78
N SER A 98 8.08 -7.68 6.00
CA SER A 98 8.11 -8.47 7.24
C SER A 98 6.73 -9.01 7.59
N SER A 99 6.65 -10.24 8.12
CA SER A 99 5.39 -10.80 8.64
C SER A 99 4.79 -9.93 9.74
N GLN A 100 5.63 -9.28 10.55
CA GLN A 100 5.20 -8.41 11.66
C GLN A 100 4.48 -7.13 11.23
N LEU A 101 4.33 -6.87 9.92
CA LEU A 101 3.46 -5.80 9.42
C LEU A 101 1.96 -6.16 9.52
N LEU A 102 1.67 -7.45 9.67
CA LEU A 102 0.34 -8.01 9.83
C LEU A 102 0.14 -8.44 11.28
N ASP A 103 -1.08 -8.28 11.77
CA ASP A 103 -1.53 -8.98 12.97
C ASP A 103 -2.01 -10.39 12.59
N ASP A 104 -1.14 -11.40 12.74
CA ASP A 104 -1.40 -12.80 12.37
C ASP A 104 -2.67 -13.40 13.03
N CYS A 105 -3.15 -12.83 14.15
CA CYS A 105 -4.39 -13.28 14.78
C CYS A 105 -5.64 -12.73 14.10
N ALA A 106 -5.50 -11.68 13.29
CA ALA A 106 -6.60 -10.96 12.67
C ALA A 106 -6.78 -11.29 11.17
N VAL A 107 -5.71 -11.65 10.46
CA VAL A 107 -5.71 -11.99 9.01
C VAL A 107 -6.01 -13.46 8.76
#